data_AF-A0A2M8JSY1-F1
#
_entry.id   AF-A0A2M8JSY1-F1
#
_cell.length_a   1.000
_cell.length_b   1.000
_cell.length_c   1.000
_cell.angle_alpha   90.00
_cell.angle_beta   90.00
_cell.angle_gamma   90.00
#
_symmetry.space_group_name_H-M   'P 1'
#
loop_
_entity.id
_entity.type
_entity.pdbx_description
1 polymer ?
#
loop_
_entity_poly.entity_id
_entity_poly.type
_entity_poly.pdbx_seq_one_letter_code
_entity_poly.pdbx_strand_id
1 'polypeptide(L)'
;MKQLIFMCTFFAANFLSAQTTENKLINFYLKNATLLPKKVTIISYSPGVAGNGTNGYILFPGVKKSLSYTVGTKLYIANSKQVGVVMSGNRIDKDQPFLVVSDSNANKTFKVN
;
A
#
# COMPACT_ATOMS: atom_id res chain seq x y z
N MET A 1 -16.49 62.86 -26.36
CA MET A 1 -16.42 62.68 -24.89
C MET A 1 -17.38 61.57 -24.48
N LYS A 2 -17.02 60.80 -23.43
CA LYS A 2 -17.57 59.50 -22.94
C LYS A 2 -17.00 58.29 -23.69
N GLN A 3 -15.90 57.65 -23.25
CA GLN A 3 -15.69 56.80 -22.05
C GLN A 3 -16.80 55.74 -21.88
N LEU A 4 -16.49 54.45 -22.14
CA LEU A 4 -16.65 53.38 -21.14
C LEU A 4 -16.12 52.00 -21.61
N ILE A 5 -14.98 51.63 -21.03
CA ILE A 5 -14.66 50.34 -20.36
C ILE A 5 -14.64 49.05 -21.20
N PHE A 6 -13.40 48.63 -21.48
CA PHE A 6 -12.95 47.25 -21.66
C PHE A 6 -13.44 46.34 -20.52
N MET A 7 -14.06 45.20 -20.85
CA MET A 7 -14.23 44.10 -19.89
C MET A 7 -13.67 42.82 -20.49
N CYS A 8 -12.39 42.58 -20.21
CA CYS A 8 -11.70 41.32 -20.44
C CYS A 8 -12.27 40.26 -19.48
N THR A 9 -13.01 39.29 -20.00
CA THR A 9 -13.28 38.03 -19.27
C THR A 9 -12.30 36.95 -19.75
N PHE A 10 -11.11 36.97 -19.17
CA PHE A 10 -10.21 35.81 -19.20
C PHE A 10 -10.80 34.73 -18.29
N PHE A 11 -11.52 33.78 -18.87
CA PHE A 11 -11.82 32.50 -18.21
C PHE A 11 -10.56 31.64 -18.27
N ALA A 12 -9.65 31.82 -17.31
CA ALA A 12 -8.57 30.86 -17.07
C ALA A 12 -9.18 29.62 -16.41
N ALA A 13 -9.57 28.64 -17.22
CA ALA A 13 -9.89 27.31 -16.74
C ALA A 13 -8.62 26.73 -16.11
N ASN A 14 -8.56 26.71 -14.78
CA ASN A 14 -7.53 25.98 -14.05
C ASN A 14 -7.74 24.49 -14.34
N PHE A 15 -7.07 23.96 -15.36
CA PHE A 15 -6.86 22.53 -15.49
C PHE A 15 -5.95 22.10 -14.34
N LEU A 16 -6.56 21.76 -13.20
CA LEU A 16 -5.90 21.02 -12.14
C LEU A 16 -5.68 19.62 -12.70
N SER A 17 -4.57 19.45 -13.44
CA SER A 17 -4.11 18.13 -13.86
C SER A 17 -3.82 17.35 -12.59
N ALA A 18 -4.75 16.50 -12.18
CA ALA A 18 -4.47 15.45 -11.21
C ALA A 18 -3.35 14.60 -11.81
N GLN A 19 -2.12 14.83 -11.37
CA GLN A 19 -1.01 13.92 -11.68
C GLN A 19 -1.42 12.58 -11.09
N THR A 20 -1.86 11.66 -11.95
CA THR A 20 -1.91 10.25 -11.61
C THR A 20 -0.46 9.82 -11.42
N THR A 21 0.02 9.91 -10.19
CA THR A 21 1.27 9.28 -9.78
C THR A 21 1.13 7.82 -10.16
N GLU A 22 1.83 7.41 -11.23
CA GLU A 22 1.84 6.03 -11.67
C GLU A 22 2.42 5.21 -10.52
N ASN A 23 1.55 4.46 -9.86
CA ASN A 23 1.88 3.75 -8.63
C ASN A 23 2.76 2.55 -8.98
N LYS A 24 4.08 2.79 -9.05
CA LYS A 24 5.09 1.80 -9.40
C LYS A 24 4.97 0.56 -8.51
N LEU A 25 4.88 -0.61 -9.14
CA LEU A 25 4.86 -1.92 -8.46
C LEU A 25 6.29 -2.34 -8.09
N ILE A 26 6.47 -2.76 -6.83
CA ILE A 26 7.73 -3.25 -6.29
C ILE A 26 7.60 -4.72 -5.93
N ASN A 27 8.49 -5.53 -6.50
CA ASN A 27 8.61 -6.95 -6.21
C ASN A 27 9.64 -7.17 -5.10
N PHE A 28 9.28 -7.98 -4.09
CA PHE A 28 10.16 -8.38 -2.99
C PHE A 28 9.76 -9.75 -2.46
N TYR A 29 10.50 -10.28 -1.49
CA TYR A 29 10.30 -11.63 -0.98
C TYR A 29 10.04 -11.66 0.51
N LEU A 30 9.16 -12.56 0.95
CA LEU A 30 9.08 -13.00 2.33
C LEU A 30 9.75 -14.36 2.48
N LYS A 31 10.42 -14.60 3.60
CA LYS A 31 11.02 -15.88 3.94
C LYS A 31 10.71 -16.24 5.39
N ASN A 32 10.22 -17.46 5.62
CA ASN A 32 10.11 -18.01 6.96
C ASN A 32 11.51 -18.27 7.53
N ALA A 33 11.80 -17.69 8.70
CA ALA A 33 13.07 -17.88 9.38
C ALA A 33 13.05 -19.08 10.36
N THR A 34 11.88 -19.66 10.61
CA THR A 34 11.70 -20.79 11.53
C THR A 34 11.82 -22.13 10.80
N LEU A 35 12.05 -23.21 11.56
CA LEU A 35 12.22 -24.57 11.05
C LEU A 35 10.90 -25.26 10.67
N LEU A 36 9.76 -24.71 11.09
CA LEU A 36 8.43 -25.28 10.83
C LEU A 36 7.63 -24.38 9.88
N PRO A 37 6.73 -24.93 9.05
CA PRO A 37 5.83 -24.12 8.22
C PRO A 37 5.05 -23.12 9.07
N LYS A 38 4.93 -21.89 8.57
CA LYS A 38 4.23 -20.80 9.27
C LYS A 38 3.12 -20.22 8.42
N LYS A 39 1.92 -20.08 9.00
CA LYS A 39 0.83 -19.30 8.39
C LYS A 39 1.03 -17.82 8.71
N VAL A 40 0.94 -16.98 7.69
CA VAL A 40 1.02 -15.53 7.78
C VAL A 40 -0.18 -14.92 7.08
N THR A 41 -0.87 -13.99 7.73
CA THR A 41 -1.89 -13.16 7.09
C THR A 41 -1.30 -11.77 6.86
N ILE A 42 -1.35 -11.30 5.61
CA ILE A 42 -0.95 -9.95 5.24
C ILE A 42 -2.20 -9.11 5.07
N ILE A 43 -2.30 -8.04 5.85
CA ILE A 43 -3.26 -6.95 5.60
C ILE A 43 -2.49 -5.82 4.91
N SER A 44 -3.07 -5.25 3.86
CA SER A 44 -2.45 -4.23 3.03
C SER A 44 -3.37 -3.04 2.82
N TYR A 45 -2.82 -1.83 2.85
CA TYR A 45 -3.52 -0.58 2.51
C TYR A 45 -2.71 0.17 1.46
N SER A 46 -3.19 0.15 0.22
CA SER A 46 -2.55 0.84 -0.91
C SER A 46 -2.91 2.32 -0.93
N PRO A 47 -2.01 3.23 -1.38
CA PRO A 47 -2.32 4.64 -1.50
C PRO A 47 -3.52 4.89 -2.41
N GLY A 48 -4.44 5.76 -1.97
CA GLY A 48 -5.65 6.11 -2.72
C GLY A 48 -6.75 5.04 -2.74
N VAL A 49 -6.53 3.88 -2.10
CA VAL A 49 -7.53 2.81 -2.02
C VAL A 49 -8.20 2.82 -0.65
N ALA A 50 -9.54 2.95 -0.64
CA ALA A 50 -10.31 2.95 0.60
C ALA A 50 -10.32 1.57 1.29
N GLY A 51 -10.35 0.47 0.54
CA GLY A 51 -10.35 -0.88 1.08
C GLY A 51 -8.97 -1.39 1.54
N ASN A 52 -8.96 -2.51 2.27
CA ASN A 52 -7.76 -3.29 2.52
C ASN A 52 -7.70 -4.54 1.64
N GLY A 53 -6.49 -5.00 1.33
CA GLY A 53 -6.26 -6.36 0.85
C GLY A 53 -5.93 -7.28 2.03
N THR A 54 -6.52 -8.48 2.08
CA THR A 54 -6.21 -9.50 3.10
C THR A 54 -5.83 -10.82 2.42
N ASN A 55 -4.58 -11.25 2.57
CA ASN A 55 -4.07 -12.47 1.94
C ASN A 55 -3.43 -13.39 2.97
N GLY A 56 -3.79 -14.68 2.95
CA GLY A 56 -3.17 -15.72 3.76
C GLY A 56 -2.12 -16.50 2.97
N TYR A 57 -0.96 -16.73 3.57
CA TYR A 57 0.13 -17.52 3.00
C TYR A 57 0.63 -18.56 3.99
N ILE A 58 1.01 -19.73 3.48
CA ILE A 58 1.85 -20.69 4.20
C ILE A 58 3.27 -20.49 3.71
N LEU A 59 4.18 -20.15 4.62
CA LEU A 59 5.59 -19.97 4.34
C LEU A 59 6.36 -21.21 4.82
N PHE A 60 6.84 -22.01 3.87
CA PHE A 60 7.70 -23.15 4.18
C PHE A 60 9.11 -22.69 4.57
N PRO A 61 9.80 -23.45 5.44
CA PRO A 61 11.19 -23.16 5.81
C PRO A 61 12.10 -23.03 4.59
N GLY A 62 12.97 -22.02 4.57
CA GLY A 62 13.95 -21.85 3.49
C GLY A 62 13.41 -21.23 2.18
N VAL A 63 12.10 -21.34 1.90
CA VAL A 63 11.47 -20.90 0.65
C VAL A 63 11.18 -19.38 0.65
N LYS A 64 11.44 -18.72 -0.48
CA LYS A 64 11.07 -17.31 -0.72
C LYS A 64 9.69 -17.24 -1.37
N LYS A 65 8.77 -16.48 -0.77
CA LYS A 65 7.48 -16.12 -1.38
C LYS A 65 7.59 -14.74 -1.99
N SER A 66 7.44 -14.63 -3.31
CA SER A 66 7.39 -13.34 -4.01
C SER A 66 6.09 -12.62 -3.72
N LEU A 67 6.17 -11.31 -3.48
CA LEU A 67 5.05 -10.39 -3.32
C LEU A 67 5.30 -9.14 -4.15
N SER A 68 4.21 -8.50 -4.59
CA SER A 68 4.22 -7.34 -5.46
C SER A 68 3.18 -6.33 -4.98
N TYR A 69 3.62 -5.12 -4.65
CA TYR A 69 2.76 -4.05 -4.15
C TYR A 69 3.21 -2.70 -4.67
N THR A 70 2.30 -1.73 -4.74
CA THR A 70 2.63 -0.38 -5.16
C THR A 70 3.43 0.35 -4.07
N VAL A 71 4.34 1.24 -4.48
CA VAL A 71 5.04 2.15 -3.54
C VAL A 71 4.02 2.88 -2.65
N GLY A 72 4.35 3.01 -1.36
CA GLY A 72 3.50 3.60 -0.33
C GLY A 72 2.50 2.64 0.31
N THR A 73 2.35 1.41 -0.20
CA THR A 73 1.47 0.41 0.43
C THR A 73 1.97 0.07 1.83
N LYS A 74 1.09 0.20 2.83
CA LYS A 74 1.36 -0.26 4.20
C LYS A 74 1.00 -1.73 4.32
N LEU A 75 1.94 -2.55 4.77
CA LEU A 75 1.78 -3.99 4.97
C LEU A 75 1.88 -4.35 6.45
N TYR A 76 0.98 -5.24 6.88
CA TYR A 76 0.87 -5.71 8.26
C TYR A 76 0.91 -7.23 8.27
N ILE A 77 1.80 -7.81 9.07
CA ILE A 77 1.75 -9.23 9.43
C ILE A 77 0.74 -9.35 10.56
N ALA A 78 -0.50 -9.68 10.20
CA ALA A 78 -1.65 -9.56 11.09
C ALA A 78 -1.80 -10.79 11.99
N ASN A 79 -2.03 -10.54 13.28
CA ASN A 79 -2.51 -11.57 14.21
C ASN A 79 -4.04 -11.75 14.12
N SER A 80 -4.58 -12.78 14.78
CA SER A 80 -6.02 -13.08 14.74
C SER A 80 -6.91 -11.92 15.21
N LYS A 81 -6.43 -11.10 16.18
CA LYS A 81 -7.17 -9.93 16.65
C LYS A 81 -7.28 -8.87 15.55
N GLN A 82 -6.17 -8.54 14.89
CA GLN A 82 -6.14 -7.58 13.78
C GLN A 82 -6.95 -8.06 12.57
N VAL A 83 -6.94 -9.37 12.29
CA VAL A 83 -7.82 -9.96 11.29
C VAL A 83 -9.29 -9.74 11.66
N GLY A 84 -9.67 -10.01 12.92
CA GLY A 84 -11.03 -9.74 13.40
C GLY A 84 -11.44 -8.27 13.26
N VAL A 85 -10.53 -7.33 13.57
CA VAL A 85 -10.76 -5.89 13.38
C VAL A 85 -11.11 -5.58 11.92
N VAL A 86 -10.30 -6.04 10.95
CA VAL A 86 -10.61 -5.74 9.55
C VAL A 86 -11.85 -6.46 9.03
N MET A 87 -12.14 -7.67 9.53
CA MET A 87 -13.38 -8.38 9.19
C MET A 87 -14.64 -7.71 9.76
N SER A 88 -14.51 -6.90 10.81
CA SER A 88 -15.60 -6.06 11.34
C SER A 88 -15.81 -4.76 10.57
N GLY A 89 -15.06 -4.53 9.48
CA GLY A 89 -15.09 -3.28 8.71
C GLY A 89 -14.22 -2.16 9.28
N ASN A 90 -13.55 -2.41 10.40
CA ASN A 90 -12.62 -1.45 11.01
C ASN A 90 -11.24 -1.51 10.34
N ARG A 91 -10.38 -0.54 10.67
CA ARG A 91 -9.04 -0.40 10.08
C ARG A 91 -7.95 -0.54 11.12
N ILE A 92 -6.79 -1.02 10.68
CA ILE A 92 -5.57 -1.09 11.49
C ILE A 92 -4.46 -0.19 10.93
N ASP A 93 -4.78 0.72 10.01
CA ASP A 93 -3.80 1.59 9.34
C ASP A 93 -3.19 2.69 10.21
N LYS A 94 -3.66 2.77 11.47
CA LYS A 94 -3.08 3.55 12.57
C LYS A 94 -2.00 2.79 13.35
N ASP A 95 -1.97 1.46 13.26
CA ASP A 95 -0.92 0.65 13.87
C ASP A 95 0.40 0.81 13.07
N GLN A 96 1.52 0.49 13.72
CA GLN A 96 2.83 0.46 13.05
C GLN A 96 2.84 -0.64 11.98
N PRO A 97 3.06 -0.31 10.69
CA PRO A 97 3.19 -1.33 9.65
C PRO A 97 4.48 -2.13 9.81
N PHE A 98 4.43 -3.39 9.38
CA PHE A 98 5.61 -4.24 9.21
C PHE A 98 6.53 -3.69 8.10
N LEU A 99 5.94 -3.21 7.01
CA LEU A 99 6.66 -2.62 5.89
C LEU A 99 5.80 -1.52 5.25
N VAL A 100 6.41 -0.37 4.94
CA VAL A 100 5.87 0.57 3.96
C VAL A 100 6.66 0.39 2.68
N VAL A 101 5.98 0.00 1.61
CA VAL A 101 6.63 -0.36 0.34
C VAL A 101 7.32 0.86 -0.26
N SER A 102 8.58 0.71 -0.65
CA SER A 102 9.40 1.73 -1.29
C SER A 102 10.26 1.11 -2.39
N ASP A 103 10.80 1.95 -3.28
CA ASP A 103 11.74 1.51 -4.33
C ASP A 103 12.92 0.72 -3.77
N SER A 104 13.39 1.11 -2.58
CA SER A 104 14.51 0.45 -1.91
C SER A 104 14.24 -1.00 -1.52
N ASN A 105 12.99 -1.47 -1.60
CA ASN A 105 12.60 -2.83 -1.25
C ASN A 105 12.72 -3.80 -2.43
N ALA A 106 12.95 -3.30 -3.65
CA ALA A 106 13.06 -4.14 -4.83
C ALA A 106 14.06 -5.29 -4.63
N ASN A 107 13.60 -6.51 -4.90
CA ASN A 107 14.34 -7.77 -4.77
C ASN A 107 14.86 -8.10 -3.36
N LYS A 108 14.51 -7.32 -2.33
CA LYS A 108 14.89 -7.62 -0.94
C LYS A 108 14.10 -8.80 -0.39
N THR A 109 14.69 -9.48 0.57
CA THR A 109 14.02 -10.57 1.32
C THR A 109 13.82 -10.14 2.76
N PHE A 110 12.57 -10.16 3.22
CA PHE A 110 12.21 -9.90 4.60
C PHE A 110 11.93 -11.20 5.33
N LYS A 111 12.55 -11.38 6.49
CA LYS A 111 12.35 -12.55 7.33
C LYS A 111 11.09 -12.37 8.17
N VAL A 112 10.30 -13.44 8.27
CA VAL A 112 9.19 -13.55 9.20
C VAL A 112 9.54 -14.63 10.21
N ASN A 113 9.64 -14.23 11.48
CA ASN A 113 9.84 -15.11 12.63
C ASN A 113 8.49 -15.46 13.22
#